data_AF-A0A5B1QM61-F1
#
_entry.id   AF-A0A5B1QM61-F1
#
_cell.length_a   1.000
_cell.length_b   1.000
_cell.length_c   1.000
_cell.angle_alpha   90.00
_cell.angle_beta   90.00
_cell.angle_gamma   90.00
#
_symmetry.space_group_name_H-M   'P 1'
#
loop_
_entity.id
_entity.type
_entity.pdbx_description
1 polymer ?
#
loop_
_entity_poly.entity_id
_entity_poly.type
_entity_poly.pdbx_seq_one_letter_code
_entity_poly.pdbx_strand_id
1 'polypeptide(L)'
;LFAKRIRIFNSPDPARPGSSAGVAFVLNKELLDTSTAACATLIPGRALKLTLKWHGEESITLINAYGPNRPADHPPFWAELTTKLNLHLQRTRQTHIDFLLGDFNLTEDALDRAPPRPEPQYAVAALREFRQRYSLQDAWRHNHQTTRLYTYRSHGGNGYARSRLDRIYTADRQAANVFEWSHCELRDVTDHTLVTVRFAPLDAPYQGKGRWTMPLHILHDQRLIDILMDKGLHMQEIIKESPGIRTHHHNPQSLWLNLKKDMINTIKHYARSQMSRTTARISALES
;
A
#
# COMPACT_ATOMS: atom_id res chain seq x y z
N LEU A 1 -7.88 19.11 2.32
CA LEU A 1 -6.85 18.41 3.12
C LEU A 1 -6.27 17.15 2.45
N PHE A 2 -7.08 16.30 1.80
CA PHE A 2 -6.62 15.02 1.23
C PHE A 2 -5.56 15.12 0.12
N ALA A 3 -5.63 16.12 -0.78
CA ALA A 3 -4.67 16.29 -1.88
C ALA A 3 -3.20 16.42 -1.42
N LYS A 4 -2.95 16.84 -0.17
CA LYS A 4 -1.60 16.90 0.41
C LYS A 4 -1.07 15.52 0.82
N ARG A 5 -1.94 14.54 1.11
CA ARG A 5 -1.57 13.23 1.68
C ARG A 5 -1.66 12.08 0.68
N ILE A 6 -2.49 12.20 -0.37
CA ILE A 6 -2.63 11.16 -1.40
C ILE A 6 -2.33 11.70 -2.80
N ARG A 7 -1.80 10.83 -3.67
CA ARG A 7 -1.69 11.05 -5.12
C ARG A 7 -2.58 10.02 -5.81
N ILE A 8 -3.45 10.46 -6.71
CA ILE A 8 -4.36 9.60 -7.46
C ILE A 8 -3.98 9.68 -8.94
N PHE A 9 -3.85 8.52 -9.57
CA PHE A 9 -3.86 8.39 -11.02
C PHE A 9 -5.11 7.62 -11.40
N ASN A 10 -5.90 8.11 -12.34
CA ASN A 10 -7.11 7.44 -12.78
C ASN A 10 -7.23 7.47 -14.30
N SER A 11 -7.90 6.45 -14.84
CA SER A 11 -8.33 6.39 -16.23
C SER A 11 -9.82 6.06 -16.26
N PRO A 12 -10.70 7.02 -16.59
CA PRO A 12 -12.13 6.77 -16.73
C PRO A 12 -12.44 6.07 -18.06
N ASP A 13 -13.61 5.43 -18.14
CA ASP A 13 -14.19 5.00 -19.42
C ASP A 13 -14.48 6.25 -20.28
N PRO A 14 -13.98 6.32 -21.53
CA PRO A 14 -14.17 7.50 -22.38
C PRO A 14 -15.63 7.77 -22.77
N ALA A 15 -16.44 6.71 -22.90
CA ALA A 15 -17.83 6.83 -23.33
C ALA A 15 -18.77 7.07 -22.15
N ARG A 16 -18.42 6.56 -20.95
CA ARG A 16 -19.25 6.64 -19.75
C ARG A 16 -18.44 7.05 -18.51
N PRO A 17 -17.81 8.25 -18.52
CA PRO A 17 -16.96 8.70 -17.43
C PRO A 17 -17.76 8.77 -16.12
N GLY A 18 -17.24 8.11 -15.07
CA GLY A 18 -17.84 8.09 -13.73
C GLY A 18 -19.10 7.22 -13.57
N SER A 19 -19.60 6.59 -14.64
CA SER A 19 -20.82 5.77 -14.58
C SER A 19 -20.55 4.26 -14.60
N SER A 20 -19.52 3.82 -15.32
CA SER A 20 -19.14 2.41 -15.39
C SER A 20 -17.66 2.26 -15.72
N ALA A 21 -17.06 1.18 -15.24
CA ALA A 21 -15.61 0.97 -15.36
C ALA A 21 -14.82 2.14 -14.78
N GLY A 22 -13.58 2.31 -15.24
CA GLY A 22 -12.64 3.23 -14.62
C GLY A 22 -11.73 2.51 -13.64
N VAL A 23 -10.44 2.80 -13.75
CA VAL A 23 -9.40 2.22 -12.89
C VAL A 23 -8.55 3.33 -12.30
N ALA A 24 -7.99 3.09 -11.12
CA ALA A 24 -7.15 4.05 -10.44
C ALA A 24 -6.01 3.39 -9.66
N PHE A 25 -4.95 4.15 -9.45
CA PHE A 25 -3.94 3.94 -8.42
C PHE A 25 -4.03 5.08 -7.41
N VAL A 26 -4.06 4.72 -6.13
CA VAL A 26 -4.03 5.68 -5.02
C VAL A 26 -2.76 5.44 -4.20
N LEU A 27 -1.91 6.46 -4.10
CA LEU A 27 -0.64 6.40 -3.40
C LEU A 27 -0.66 7.29 -2.17
N ASN A 28 -0.19 6.77 -1.04
CA ASN A 28 -0.01 7.54 0.18
C ASN A 28 1.34 8.28 0.17
N LYS A 29 1.29 9.61 0.09
CA LYS A 29 2.47 10.50 0.06
C LYS A 29 3.26 10.52 1.36
N GLU A 30 2.68 10.04 2.46
CA GLU A 30 3.36 9.93 3.75
C GLU A 30 4.21 8.68 3.85
N LEU A 31 3.94 7.67 3.02
CA LEU A 31 4.63 6.39 3.03
C LEU A 31 5.57 6.22 1.83
N LEU A 32 5.27 6.87 0.71
CA LEU A 32 6.00 6.75 -0.54
C LEU A 32 6.37 8.13 -1.08
N ASP A 33 7.59 8.24 -1.62
CA ASP A 33 7.93 9.37 -2.48
C ASP A 33 7.18 9.20 -3.82
N THR A 34 6.05 9.89 -3.92
CA THR A 34 5.22 9.82 -5.12
C THR A 34 5.72 10.73 -6.24
N SER A 35 6.75 11.57 -6.04
CA SER A 35 7.19 12.55 -7.04
C SER A 35 7.68 11.88 -8.32
N THR A 36 8.32 10.71 -8.19
CA THR A 36 8.87 9.89 -9.26
C THR A 36 7.88 8.88 -9.84
N ALA A 37 6.65 8.81 -9.30
CA ALA A 37 5.62 7.90 -9.78
C ALA A 37 5.20 8.28 -11.20
N ALA A 38 5.36 7.34 -12.14
CA ALA A 38 4.95 7.48 -13.53
C ALA A 38 3.77 6.55 -13.82
N CYS A 39 2.67 7.10 -14.32
CA CYS A 39 1.48 6.34 -14.67
C CYS A 39 1.20 6.47 -16.17
N ALA A 40 0.85 5.36 -16.82
CA ALA A 40 0.44 5.32 -18.22
C ALA A 40 -0.89 4.58 -18.37
N THR A 41 -1.80 5.16 -19.15
CA THR A 41 -3.04 4.48 -19.55
C THR A 41 -2.74 3.52 -20.68
N LEU A 42 -2.94 2.23 -20.43
CA LEU A 42 -2.77 1.19 -21.45
C LEU A 42 -4.06 1.00 -22.25
N ILE A 43 -5.19 0.87 -21.53
CA ILE A 43 -6.53 0.78 -22.10
C ILE A 43 -7.44 1.70 -21.29
N PRO A 44 -8.03 2.75 -21.88
CA PRO A 44 -8.88 3.68 -21.17
C PRO A 44 -10.01 2.99 -20.39
N GLY A 45 -10.18 3.36 -19.12
CA GLY A 45 -11.21 2.79 -18.25
C GLY A 45 -10.95 1.36 -17.77
N ARG A 46 -9.88 0.71 -18.23
CA ARG A 46 -9.67 -0.73 -18.03
C ARG A 46 -8.27 -1.12 -17.60
N ALA A 47 -7.22 -0.40 -18.00
CA ALA A 47 -5.86 -0.78 -17.63
C ALA A 47 -4.93 0.42 -17.46
N LEU A 48 -4.27 0.47 -16.29
CA LEU A 48 -3.22 1.42 -15.97
C LEU A 48 -1.91 0.67 -15.68
N LYS A 49 -0.79 1.25 -16.12
CA LYS A 49 0.56 0.90 -15.68
C LYS A 49 1.06 1.97 -14.74
N LEU A 50 1.53 1.56 -13.56
CA LEU A 50 2.24 2.41 -12.62
C LEU A 50 3.69 1.93 -12.50
N THR A 51 4.62 2.87 -12.53
CA THR A 51 6.03 2.63 -12.21
C THR A 51 6.41 3.52 -11.05
N LEU A 52 6.95 2.91 -10.00
CA LEU A 52 7.47 3.59 -8.81
C LEU A 52 8.98 3.38 -8.77
N LYS A 53 9.77 4.44 -8.59
CA LYS A 53 11.17 4.25 -8.23
C LYS A 53 11.24 3.60 -6.85
N TRP A 54 12.12 2.62 -6.73
CA TRP A 54 12.39 1.90 -5.51
C TRP A 54 13.90 1.82 -5.35
N HIS A 55 14.45 2.28 -4.23
CA HIS A 55 15.88 2.29 -3.90
C HIS A 55 16.87 2.49 -5.07
N GLY A 56 17.46 3.68 -5.17
CA GLY A 56 18.43 3.99 -6.22
C GLY A 56 17.76 4.07 -7.59
N GLU A 57 18.22 3.25 -8.53
CA GLU A 57 17.70 3.22 -9.91
C GLU A 57 16.72 2.07 -10.17
N GLU A 58 16.39 1.26 -9.15
CA GLU A 58 15.38 0.22 -9.34
C GLU A 58 13.97 0.81 -9.41
N SER A 59 13.06 0.02 -9.97
CA SER A 59 11.67 0.42 -10.08
C SER A 59 10.75 -0.78 -9.92
N ILE A 60 9.60 -0.55 -9.31
CA ILE A 60 8.51 -1.52 -9.23
C ILE A 60 7.47 -1.13 -10.28
N THR A 61 7.08 -2.08 -11.12
CA THR A 61 6.07 -1.89 -12.16
C THR A 61 4.82 -2.70 -11.87
N LEU A 62 3.69 -2.00 -11.72
CA LEU A 62 2.38 -2.56 -11.42
C LEU A 62 1.42 -2.31 -12.57
N ILE A 63 0.62 -3.30 -12.90
CA ILE A 63 -0.49 -3.19 -13.84
C ILE A 63 -1.80 -3.36 -13.05
N ASN A 64 -2.66 -2.35 -13.08
CA ASN A 64 -4.03 -2.48 -12.62
C ASN A 64 -4.92 -2.76 -13.82
N ALA A 65 -5.64 -3.88 -13.82
CA ALA A 65 -6.53 -4.30 -14.90
C ALA A 65 -7.94 -4.58 -14.38
N TYR A 66 -8.94 -4.07 -15.10
CA TYR A 66 -10.35 -4.37 -14.91
C TYR A 66 -10.86 -5.16 -16.12
N GLY A 67 -10.95 -6.48 -15.97
CA GLY A 67 -11.32 -7.42 -17.03
C GLY A 67 -12.78 -7.23 -17.51
N PRO A 68 -13.10 -7.68 -18.74
CA PRO A 68 -14.46 -7.61 -19.27
C PRO A 68 -15.38 -8.65 -18.60
N ASN A 69 -16.69 -8.38 -18.58
CA ASN A 69 -17.67 -9.28 -17.95
C ASN A 69 -18.00 -10.49 -18.82
N ARG A 70 -17.92 -10.36 -20.15
CA ARG A 70 -18.29 -11.42 -21.08
C ARG A 70 -17.07 -12.27 -21.39
N PRO A 71 -17.15 -13.60 -21.25
CA PRO A 71 -16.06 -14.51 -21.60
C PRO A 71 -15.45 -14.24 -22.99
N ALA A 72 -16.30 -13.99 -23.99
CA ALA A 72 -15.90 -13.74 -25.38
C ALA A 72 -14.99 -12.51 -25.57
N ASP A 73 -15.02 -11.56 -24.63
CA ASP A 73 -14.25 -10.32 -24.72
C ASP A 73 -12.84 -10.46 -24.10
N HIS A 74 -12.56 -11.55 -23.37
CA HIS A 74 -11.23 -11.75 -22.76
C HIS A 74 -10.10 -11.92 -23.77
N PRO A 75 -10.21 -12.79 -24.80
CA PRO A 75 -9.13 -12.93 -25.78
C PRO A 75 -8.71 -11.61 -26.44
N PRO A 76 -9.62 -10.79 -27.02
CA PRO A 76 -9.22 -9.51 -27.60
C PRO A 76 -8.69 -8.52 -26.55
N PHE A 77 -9.26 -8.51 -25.34
CA PHE A 77 -8.78 -7.64 -24.26
C PHE A 77 -7.32 -7.93 -23.86
N TRP A 78 -6.97 -9.19 -23.61
CA TRP A 78 -5.61 -9.56 -23.22
C TRP A 78 -4.62 -9.38 -24.37
N ALA A 79 -5.04 -9.59 -25.63
CA ALA A 79 -4.23 -9.31 -26.81
C ALA A 79 -3.93 -7.80 -26.99
N GLU A 80 -4.94 -6.95 -26.80
CA GLU A 80 -4.75 -5.49 -26.82
C GLU A 80 -3.82 -5.05 -25.69
N LEU A 81 -4.07 -5.52 -24.45
CA LEU A 81 -3.25 -5.16 -23.29
C LEU A 81 -1.80 -5.56 -23.52
N THR A 82 -1.55 -6.77 -24.04
CA THR A 82 -0.20 -7.25 -24.41
C THR A 82 0.47 -6.29 -25.39
N THR A 83 -0.25 -5.87 -26.44
CA THR A 83 0.28 -4.98 -27.47
C THR A 83 0.66 -3.62 -26.89
N LYS A 84 -0.25 -2.99 -26.15
CA LYS A 84 -0.05 -1.68 -25.52
C LYS A 84 1.07 -1.70 -24.49
N LEU A 85 1.11 -2.76 -23.69
CA LEU A 85 2.12 -2.97 -22.66
C LEU A 85 3.51 -3.16 -23.26
N ASN A 86 3.66 -4.00 -24.29
CA ASN A 86 4.95 -4.19 -24.98
C ASN A 86 5.48 -2.87 -25.56
N LEU A 87 4.62 -2.08 -26.21
CA LEU A 87 4.98 -0.75 -26.71
C LEU A 87 5.46 0.17 -25.59
N HIS A 88 4.77 0.18 -24.45
CA HIS A 88 5.18 0.97 -23.30
C HIS A 88 6.51 0.52 -22.68
N LEU A 89 6.70 -0.78 -22.49
CA LEU A 89 7.93 -1.36 -21.95
C LEU A 89 9.13 -1.04 -22.84
N GLN A 90 8.99 -1.20 -24.15
CA GLN A 90 10.04 -0.84 -25.12
C GLN A 90 10.41 0.65 -25.05
N ARG A 91 9.42 1.55 -25.03
CA ARG A 91 9.64 3.01 -24.96
C ARG A 91 10.30 3.45 -23.67
N THR A 92 10.03 2.75 -22.57
CA THR A 92 10.58 3.06 -21.23
C THR A 92 11.83 2.25 -20.89
N ARG A 93 12.31 1.40 -21.82
CA ARG A 93 13.43 0.46 -21.61
C ARG A 93 13.27 -0.41 -20.36
N GLN A 94 12.03 -0.70 -20.00
CA GLN A 94 11.70 -1.62 -18.91
C GLN A 94 11.57 -3.02 -19.47
N THR A 95 12.12 -3.99 -18.76
CA THR A 95 12.19 -5.39 -19.23
C THR A 95 11.16 -6.29 -18.58
N HIS A 96 10.49 -5.83 -17.52
CA HIS A 96 9.64 -6.68 -16.70
C HIS A 96 8.49 -5.93 -16.02
N ILE A 97 7.58 -6.70 -15.48
CA ILE A 97 6.46 -6.28 -14.62
C ILE A 97 6.64 -7.01 -13.28
N ASP A 98 6.24 -6.39 -12.18
CA ASP A 98 6.29 -6.99 -10.85
C ASP A 98 4.93 -7.53 -10.42
N PHE A 99 3.87 -6.77 -10.71
CA PHE A 99 2.52 -7.07 -10.26
C PHE A 99 1.49 -6.84 -11.36
N LEU A 100 0.52 -7.76 -11.45
CA LEU A 100 -0.72 -7.58 -12.18
C LEU A 100 -1.86 -7.77 -11.19
N LEU A 101 -2.68 -6.74 -10.97
CA LEU A 101 -3.74 -6.75 -9.98
C LEU A 101 -5.03 -6.15 -10.51
N GLY A 102 -6.15 -6.46 -9.85
CA GLY A 102 -7.46 -5.87 -10.12
C GLY A 102 -8.57 -6.91 -10.11
N ASP A 103 -9.70 -6.53 -10.67
CA ASP A 103 -10.85 -7.41 -10.89
C ASP A 103 -10.78 -7.98 -12.30
N PHE A 104 -10.61 -9.30 -12.39
CA PHE A 104 -10.45 -9.97 -13.67
C PHE A 104 -11.77 -10.38 -14.31
N ASN A 105 -12.91 -10.27 -13.61
CA ASN A 105 -14.22 -10.78 -14.06
C ASN A 105 -14.21 -12.25 -14.56
N LEU A 106 -13.22 -13.02 -14.11
CA LEU A 106 -12.96 -14.39 -14.54
C LEU A 106 -12.37 -15.16 -13.36
N THR A 107 -12.65 -16.46 -13.28
CA THR A 107 -11.99 -17.40 -12.35
C THR A 107 -11.14 -18.39 -13.16
N GLU A 108 -9.93 -18.71 -12.70
CA GLU A 108 -9.07 -19.70 -13.38
C GLU A 108 -9.34 -21.15 -12.98
N ASP A 109 -9.87 -21.38 -11.78
CA ASP A 109 -10.20 -22.69 -11.25
C ASP A 109 -11.69 -22.76 -10.87
N ALA A 110 -12.32 -23.93 -10.98
CA ALA A 110 -13.68 -24.15 -10.50
C ALA A 110 -13.79 -23.99 -8.97
N LEU A 111 -12.70 -24.22 -8.23
CA LEU A 111 -12.61 -24.01 -6.78
C LEU A 111 -12.84 -22.54 -6.39
N ASP A 112 -12.50 -21.60 -7.28
CA ASP A 112 -12.69 -20.17 -7.10
C ASP A 112 -14.16 -19.75 -7.26
N ARG A 113 -15.11 -20.69 -7.41
CA ARG A 113 -16.53 -20.42 -7.58
C ARG A 113 -17.41 -21.29 -6.67
N ALA A 114 -18.51 -20.71 -6.21
CA ALA A 114 -19.59 -21.42 -5.53
C ALA A 114 -20.94 -20.99 -6.14
N PRO A 115 -21.73 -21.92 -6.71
CA PRO A 115 -21.41 -23.33 -6.92
C PRO A 115 -20.21 -23.51 -7.89
N PRO A 116 -19.37 -24.57 -7.71
CA PRO A 116 -18.23 -24.82 -8.58
C PRO A 116 -18.68 -25.06 -10.02
N ARG A 117 -18.10 -24.31 -10.96
CA ARG A 117 -18.23 -24.55 -12.40
C ARG A 117 -17.01 -24.00 -13.13
N PRO A 118 -16.55 -24.63 -14.22
CA PRO A 118 -15.47 -24.09 -15.04
C PRO A 118 -15.92 -22.83 -15.78
N GLU A 119 -14.96 -21.97 -16.08
CA GLU A 119 -15.12 -20.88 -17.05
C GLU A 119 -14.82 -21.38 -18.48
N PRO A 120 -15.32 -20.69 -19.52
CA PRO A 120 -14.97 -21.03 -20.89
C PRO A 120 -13.47 -21.04 -21.11
N GLN A 121 -12.94 -22.16 -21.62
CA GLN A 121 -11.50 -22.41 -21.69
C GLN A 121 -10.75 -21.34 -22.49
N TYR A 122 -11.35 -20.79 -23.55
CA TYR A 122 -10.73 -19.74 -24.36
C TYR A 122 -10.49 -18.45 -23.56
N ALA A 123 -11.37 -18.10 -22.62
CA ALA A 123 -11.23 -16.90 -21.80
C ALA A 123 -10.13 -17.11 -20.74
N VAL A 124 -10.11 -18.29 -20.13
CA VAL A 124 -9.07 -18.70 -19.16
C VAL A 124 -7.69 -18.80 -19.82
N ALA A 125 -7.62 -19.40 -21.00
CA ALA A 125 -6.39 -19.54 -21.77
C ALA A 125 -5.79 -18.16 -22.11
N ALA A 126 -6.59 -17.20 -22.56
CA ALA A 126 -6.10 -15.86 -22.89
C ALA A 126 -5.47 -15.14 -21.68
N LEU A 127 -6.04 -15.25 -20.48
CA LEU A 127 -5.45 -14.71 -19.26
C LEU A 127 -4.15 -15.47 -18.89
N ARG A 128 -4.14 -16.79 -19.01
CA ARG A 128 -2.95 -17.62 -18.71
C ARG A 128 -1.80 -17.31 -19.67
N GLU A 129 -2.07 -17.14 -20.96
CA GLU A 129 -1.09 -16.74 -21.96
C GLU A 129 -0.50 -15.36 -21.64
N PHE A 130 -1.35 -14.38 -21.28
CA PHE A 130 -0.88 -13.07 -20.83
C PHE A 130 0.07 -13.22 -19.64
N ARG A 131 -0.33 -13.97 -18.62
CA ARG A 131 0.49 -14.20 -17.43
C ARG A 131 1.81 -14.88 -17.73
N GLN A 132 1.78 -15.97 -18.51
CA GLN A 132 2.98 -16.73 -18.90
C GLN A 132 3.97 -15.85 -19.67
N ARG A 133 3.47 -15.00 -20.58
CA ARG A 133 4.30 -14.07 -21.35
C ARG A 133 5.11 -13.10 -20.47
N TYR A 134 4.56 -12.73 -19.32
CA TYR A 134 5.20 -11.80 -18.38
C TYR A 134 5.72 -12.48 -17.10
N SER A 135 5.81 -13.82 -17.09
CA SER A 135 6.27 -14.63 -15.95
C SER A 135 5.55 -14.29 -14.64
N LEU A 136 4.22 -14.22 -14.72
CA LEU A 136 3.34 -13.89 -13.59
C LEU A 136 2.64 -15.14 -13.03
N GLN A 137 2.69 -15.29 -11.71
CA GLN A 137 2.06 -16.37 -10.98
C GLN A 137 1.07 -15.88 -9.92
N ASP A 138 0.11 -16.73 -9.59
CA ASP A 138 -0.81 -16.52 -8.47
C ASP A 138 -0.16 -17.03 -7.18
N ALA A 139 0.73 -16.23 -6.60
CA ALA A 139 1.49 -16.63 -5.40
C ALA A 139 0.56 -16.99 -4.22
N TRP A 140 -0.60 -16.34 -4.10
CA TRP A 140 -1.58 -16.71 -3.09
C TRP A 140 -2.08 -18.15 -3.29
N ARG A 141 -2.49 -18.52 -4.52
CA ARG A 141 -2.98 -19.87 -4.82
C ARG A 141 -1.90 -20.94 -4.65
N HIS A 142 -0.64 -20.65 -4.96
CA HIS A 142 0.47 -21.60 -4.73
C HIS A 142 0.60 -21.98 -3.25
N ASN A 143 0.46 -21.01 -2.35
CA ASN A 143 0.53 -21.21 -0.89
C ASN A 143 -0.78 -21.74 -0.28
N HIS A 144 -1.89 -21.70 -1.02
CA HIS A 144 -3.23 -22.03 -0.55
C HIS A 144 -3.98 -22.88 -1.59
N GLN A 145 -3.38 -23.99 -2.02
CA GLN A 145 -3.81 -24.75 -3.20
C GLN A 145 -5.28 -25.19 -3.14
N THR A 146 -5.76 -25.61 -1.96
CA THR A 146 -7.12 -26.13 -1.77
C THR A 146 -8.06 -25.16 -1.06
N THR A 147 -7.57 -23.99 -0.63
CA THR A 147 -8.36 -23.03 0.13
C THR A 147 -9.41 -22.38 -0.77
N ARG A 148 -10.66 -22.41 -0.32
CA ARG A 148 -11.76 -21.65 -0.94
C ARG A 148 -11.76 -20.24 -0.39
N LEU A 149 -11.65 -19.28 -1.31
CA LEU A 149 -11.70 -17.86 -1.03
C LEU A 149 -12.54 -17.23 -2.14
N TYR A 150 -13.42 -16.32 -1.77
CA TYR A 150 -14.25 -15.59 -2.72
C TYR A 150 -14.10 -14.11 -2.46
N THR A 151 -14.02 -13.33 -3.52
CA THR A 151 -13.89 -11.88 -3.44
C THR A 151 -15.14 -11.17 -3.93
N TYR A 152 -16.01 -11.83 -4.69
CA TYR A 152 -17.24 -11.28 -5.25
C TYR A 152 -18.46 -12.11 -4.84
N ARG A 153 -19.60 -11.43 -4.62
CA ARG A 153 -20.88 -12.02 -4.24
C ARG A 153 -21.99 -11.52 -5.16
N SER A 154 -22.65 -12.43 -5.88
CA SER A 154 -23.80 -12.12 -6.71
C SER A 154 -25.09 -12.61 -6.06
N HIS A 155 -26.10 -11.74 -6.04
CA HIS A 155 -27.47 -12.05 -5.63
C HIS A 155 -28.38 -11.73 -6.83
N GLY A 156 -28.80 -12.74 -7.59
CA GLY A 156 -29.63 -12.53 -8.77
C GLY A 156 -30.32 -13.80 -9.27
N GLY A 157 -31.60 -13.67 -9.67
CA GLY A 157 -32.46 -14.83 -9.93
C GLY A 157 -32.56 -15.72 -8.68
N ASN A 158 -32.78 -17.01 -8.80
CA ASN A 158 -33.02 -17.88 -7.64
C ASN A 158 -31.75 -18.47 -6.98
N GLY A 159 -30.64 -17.72 -6.90
CA GLY A 159 -29.39 -18.29 -6.38
C GLY A 159 -28.38 -17.31 -5.81
N TYR A 160 -27.64 -17.78 -4.80
CA TYR A 160 -26.48 -17.10 -4.22
C TYR A 160 -25.21 -17.66 -4.87
N ALA A 161 -24.44 -16.79 -5.55
CA ALA A 161 -23.18 -17.18 -6.18
C ALA A 161 -22.00 -16.37 -5.63
N ARG A 162 -20.85 -17.03 -5.49
CA ARG A 162 -19.60 -16.39 -5.05
C ARG A 162 -18.46 -16.76 -5.98
N SER A 163 -17.54 -15.82 -6.22
CA SER A 163 -16.39 -16.03 -7.10
C SER A 163 -15.13 -15.32 -6.58
N ARG A 164 -13.93 -15.82 -6.89
CA ARG A 164 -12.65 -15.13 -6.68
C ARG A 164 -12.24 -14.36 -7.94
N LEU A 165 -12.80 -13.16 -8.12
CA LEU A 165 -12.56 -12.36 -9.31
C LEU A 165 -11.34 -11.43 -9.14
N ASP A 166 -11.11 -10.97 -7.91
CA ASP A 166 -10.06 -10.02 -7.56
C ASP A 166 -8.78 -10.75 -7.19
N ARG A 167 -7.70 -10.46 -7.91
CA ARG A 167 -6.42 -11.19 -7.77
C ARG A 167 -5.24 -10.25 -7.84
N ILE A 168 -4.13 -10.67 -7.23
CA ILE A 168 -2.82 -10.05 -7.36
C ILE A 168 -1.87 -11.14 -7.84
N TYR A 169 -1.49 -11.10 -9.10
CA TYR A 169 -0.41 -11.91 -9.64
C TYR A 169 0.91 -11.20 -9.44
N THR A 170 1.93 -12.01 -9.16
CA THR A 170 3.28 -11.56 -8.84
C THR A 170 4.24 -12.15 -9.85
N ALA A 171 5.25 -11.39 -10.25
CA ALA A 171 6.36 -11.94 -11.01
C ALA A 171 7.08 -13.02 -10.21
N ASP A 172 7.62 -14.03 -10.89
CA ASP A 172 8.29 -15.16 -10.23
C ASP A 172 9.41 -14.73 -9.29
N ARG A 173 10.20 -13.73 -9.70
CA ARG A 173 11.27 -13.14 -8.87
C ARG A 173 10.79 -12.41 -7.63
N GLN A 174 9.51 -12.03 -7.57
CA GLN A 174 8.91 -11.34 -6.42
C GLN A 174 8.09 -12.28 -5.53
N ALA A 175 7.91 -13.55 -5.91
CA ALA A 175 7.05 -14.49 -5.18
C ALA A 175 7.53 -14.73 -3.73
N ALA A 176 8.84 -14.71 -3.48
CA ALA A 176 9.40 -14.84 -2.13
C ALA A 176 9.28 -13.57 -1.27
N ASN A 177 9.00 -12.43 -1.89
CA ASN A 177 8.98 -11.11 -1.26
C ASN A 177 7.56 -10.68 -0.86
N VAL A 178 6.55 -11.52 -1.12
CA VAL A 178 5.15 -11.26 -0.80
C VAL A 178 4.67 -12.12 0.37
N PHE A 179 4.05 -11.48 1.35
CA PHE A 179 3.62 -12.13 2.59
C PHE A 179 2.40 -11.40 3.20
N GLU A 180 1.85 -11.96 4.29
CA GLU A 180 0.72 -11.37 5.03
C GLU A 180 -0.48 -11.02 4.11
N TRP A 181 -0.93 -12.01 3.33
CA TRP A 181 -2.13 -11.88 2.51
C TRP A 181 -3.38 -11.74 3.38
N SER A 182 -4.22 -10.76 3.08
CA SER A 182 -5.48 -10.53 3.79
C SER A 182 -6.61 -10.17 2.86
N HIS A 183 -7.83 -10.53 3.26
CA HIS A 183 -9.07 -10.37 2.50
C HIS A 183 -10.10 -9.72 3.42
N CYS A 184 -10.44 -8.46 3.14
CA CYS A 184 -11.30 -7.65 3.98
C CYS A 184 -12.60 -7.33 3.26
N GLU A 185 -13.72 -7.77 3.82
CA GLU A 185 -15.04 -7.49 3.25
C GLU A 185 -15.46 -6.05 3.56
N LEU A 186 -15.86 -5.31 2.53
CA LEU A 186 -16.31 -3.93 2.64
C LEU A 186 -17.81 -3.84 2.37
N ARG A 187 -18.60 -4.58 3.16
CA ARG A 187 -20.01 -4.91 2.90
C ARG A 187 -20.94 -3.72 2.62
N ASP A 188 -20.62 -2.55 3.16
CA ASP A 188 -21.42 -1.33 2.99
C ASP A 188 -20.91 -0.43 1.86
N VAL A 189 -19.81 -0.80 1.20
CA VAL A 189 -19.15 -0.01 0.15
C VAL A 189 -19.20 -0.72 -1.20
N THR A 190 -19.03 -2.04 -1.22
CA THR A 190 -18.98 -2.83 -2.46
C THR A 190 -19.34 -4.29 -2.20
N ASP A 191 -19.84 -4.95 -3.24
CA ASP A 191 -20.02 -6.41 -3.35
C ASP A 191 -18.70 -7.18 -3.54
N HIS A 192 -17.57 -6.47 -3.63
CA HIS A 192 -16.22 -7.03 -3.66
C HIS A 192 -15.52 -7.03 -2.29
N THR A 193 -14.49 -7.84 -2.18
CA THR A 193 -13.61 -7.98 -1.01
C THR A 193 -12.25 -7.39 -1.35
N LEU A 194 -11.74 -6.53 -0.48
CA LEU A 194 -10.41 -5.95 -0.64
C LEU A 194 -9.34 -7.03 -0.43
N VAL A 195 -8.53 -7.26 -1.48
CA VAL A 195 -7.35 -8.13 -1.42
C VAL A 195 -6.14 -7.27 -1.08
N THR A 196 -5.41 -7.65 -0.03
CA THR A 196 -4.17 -6.97 0.38
C THR A 196 -3.03 -7.96 0.55
N VAL A 197 -1.82 -7.49 0.27
CA VAL A 197 -0.57 -8.24 0.43
C VAL A 197 0.52 -7.26 0.85
N ARG A 198 1.48 -7.73 1.65
CA ARG A 198 2.71 -6.98 1.94
C ARG A 198 3.82 -7.42 1.01
N PHE A 199 4.58 -6.45 0.54
CA PHE A 199 5.73 -6.65 -0.31
C PHE A 199 6.96 -6.06 0.36
N ALA A 200 7.99 -6.88 0.57
CA ALA A 200 9.28 -6.45 1.09
C ALA A 200 10.40 -7.11 0.26
N PRO A 201 11.02 -6.40 -0.69
CA PRO A 201 12.15 -6.94 -1.44
C PRO A 201 13.36 -7.11 -0.50
N LEU A 202 14.09 -8.22 -0.67
CA LEU A 202 15.25 -8.59 0.17
C LEU A 202 16.35 -7.53 0.21
N ASP A 203 16.45 -6.72 -0.85
CA ASP A 203 17.45 -5.66 -0.99
C ASP A 203 17.00 -4.32 -0.38
N ALA A 204 15.85 -4.29 0.31
CA ALA A 204 15.44 -3.11 1.06
C ALA A 204 16.45 -2.87 2.21
N PRO A 205 17.22 -1.77 2.20
CA PRO A 205 18.11 -1.45 3.31
C PRO A 205 17.26 -1.33 4.57
N TYR A 206 17.82 -1.75 5.71
CA TYR A 206 17.20 -1.55 7.01
C TYR A 206 16.79 -0.08 7.16
N GLN A 207 15.50 0.20 6.98
CA GLN A 207 14.92 1.44 7.43
C GLN A 207 14.93 1.35 8.95
N GLY A 208 15.88 2.07 9.57
CA GLY A 208 15.89 2.24 11.01
C GLY A 208 14.53 2.73 11.52
N LYS A 209 14.33 2.73 12.84
CA LYS A 209 13.03 3.00 13.50
C LYS A 209 12.43 4.41 13.26
N GLY A 210 12.92 5.17 12.28
CA GLY A 210 12.68 6.59 12.10
C GLY A 210 13.43 7.41 13.15
N ARG A 211 13.50 8.72 12.93
CA ARG A 211 13.86 9.64 14.02
C ARG A 211 12.59 9.90 14.82
N TRP A 212 12.68 9.76 16.14
CA TRP A 212 11.57 10.16 17.01
C TRP A 212 11.28 11.65 16.80
N THR A 213 10.00 11.99 16.68
CA THR A 213 9.52 13.37 16.59
C THR A 213 8.52 13.65 17.71
N MET A 214 8.49 14.90 18.17
CA MET A 214 7.51 15.37 19.14
C MET A 214 6.12 15.43 18.51
N PRO A 215 5.06 14.92 19.16
CA PRO A 215 3.70 15.03 18.65
C PRO A 215 3.30 16.49 18.43
N LEU A 216 2.76 16.80 17.24
CA LEU A 216 2.51 18.20 16.82
C LEU A 216 1.51 18.93 17.72
N HIS A 217 0.54 18.24 18.30
CA HIS A 217 -0.52 18.85 19.12
C HIS A 217 -0.02 19.43 20.46
N ILE A 218 1.17 19.02 20.93
CA ILE A 218 1.81 19.57 22.14
C ILE A 218 2.99 20.48 21.84
N LEU A 219 3.27 20.75 20.55
CA LEU A 219 4.43 21.53 20.13
C LEU A 219 4.42 22.96 20.71
N HIS A 220 3.24 23.52 20.93
CA HIS A 220 3.02 24.87 21.44
C HIS A 220 2.46 24.89 22.87
N ASP A 221 2.51 23.78 23.61
CA ASP A 221 2.07 23.74 25.01
C ASP A 221 3.09 24.47 25.88
N GLN A 222 2.71 25.63 26.42
CA GLN A 222 3.61 26.49 27.19
C GLN A 222 4.16 25.79 28.43
N ARG A 223 3.33 25.00 29.13
CA ARG A 223 3.77 24.30 30.34
C ARG A 223 4.83 23.25 30.02
N LEU A 224 4.67 22.53 28.91
CA LEU A 224 5.69 21.60 28.45
C LEU A 224 6.97 22.33 28.03
N ILE A 225 6.85 23.45 27.32
CA ILE A 225 7.99 24.28 26.92
C ILE A 225 8.78 24.74 28.16
N ASP A 226 8.10 25.23 29.20
CA ASP A 226 8.75 25.70 30.43
C ASP A 226 9.52 24.56 31.13
N ILE A 227 8.93 23.37 31.23
CA ILE A 227 9.59 22.17 31.79
C ILE A 227 10.86 21.81 30.99
N LEU A 228 10.78 21.90 29.66
CA LEU A 228 11.89 21.58 28.78
C LEU A 228 12.99 22.65 28.83
N MET A 229 12.62 23.92 28.97
CA MET A 229 13.56 25.04 29.14
C MET A 229 14.32 24.92 30.46
N ASP A 230 13.63 24.63 31.57
CA ASP A 230 14.25 24.43 32.88
C ASP A 230 15.33 23.34 32.85
N LYS A 231 15.02 22.18 32.25
CA LYS A 231 15.99 21.10 32.03
C LYS A 231 17.20 21.54 31.19
N GLY A 232 16.97 22.39 30.19
CA GLY A 232 18.03 22.95 29.36
C GLY A 232 18.94 23.91 30.11
N LEU A 233 18.37 24.80 30.93
CA LEU A 233 19.10 25.75 31.78
C LEU A 233 19.95 25.00 32.81
N HIS A 234 19.38 24.00 33.48
CA HIS A 234 20.12 23.17 34.43
C HIS A 234 21.33 22.47 33.79
N MET A 235 21.18 21.92 32.57
CA MET A 235 22.31 21.34 31.85
C MET A 235 23.36 22.40 31.49
N GLN A 236 22.94 23.62 31.12
CA GLN A 236 23.85 24.70 30.80
C GLN A 236 24.73 25.08 32.00
N GLU A 237 24.16 25.10 33.21
CA GLU A 237 24.90 25.32 34.46
C GLU A 237 25.93 24.21 34.69
N ILE A 238 25.52 22.94 34.59
CA ILE A 238 26.43 21.78 34.73
C ILE A 238 27.62 21.88 33.76
N ILE A 239 27.39 22.31 32.51
CA ILE A 239 28.46 22.48 31.52
C ILE A 239 29.40 23.63 31.91
N LYS A 240 28.87 24.75 32.42
CA LYS A 240 29.67 25.91 32.85
C LYS A 240 30.52 25.60 34.07
N GLU A 241 30.00 24.81 35.00
CA GLU A 241 30.67 24.41 36.25
C GLU A 241 31.68 23.27 36.07
N SER A 242 31.89 22.78 34.84
CA SER A 242 32.81 21.68 34.54
C SER A 242 34.16 22.09 33.90
N PRO A 243 34.92 23.11 34.37
CA PRO A 243 36.25 23.37 33.83
C PRO A 243 37.26 22.37 34.42
N GLY A 244 37.63 21.34 33.64
CA GLY A 244 38.92 20.65 33.83
C GLY A 244 38.90 19.12 33.98
N ILE A 245 37.77 18.46 34.23
CA ILE A 245 37.71 16.98 34.34
C ILE A 245 36.75 16.42 33.30
N ARG A 246 37.24 16.32 32.05
CA ARG A 246 36.51 15.65 30.97
C ARG A 246 36.75 14.16 31.06
N THR A 247 35.68 13.38 31.18
CA THR A 247 35.74 11.92 31.05
C THR A 247 34.88 11.47 29.87
N HIS A 248 35.02 10.21 29.46
CA HIS A 248 34.19 9.63 28.41
C HIS A 248 32.68 9.71 28.74
N HIS A 249 32.34 9.70 30.03
CA HIS A 249 30.96 9.76 30.52
C HIS A 249 30.52 11.17 30.95
N HIS A 250 31.47 12.10 31.10
CA HIS A 250 31.22 13.46 31.58
C HIS A 250 31.91 14.48 30.65
N ASN A 251 31.22 14.76 29.55
CA ASN A 251 31.60 15.76 28.55
C ASN A 251 30.33 16.39 27.95
N PRO A 252 30.43 17.54 27.28
CA PRO A 252 29.27 18.24 26.71
C PRO A 252 28.42 17.37 25.77
N GLN A 253 29.02 16.46 25.01
CA GLN A 253 28.31 15.59 24.06
C GLN A 253 27.47 14.53 24.80
N SER A 254 28.04 13.89 25.82
CA SER A 254 27.34 12.92 26.67
C SER A 254 26.22 13.59 27.49
N LEU A 255 26.47 14.79 28.03
CA LEU A 255 25.47 15.58 28.76
C LEU A 255 24.31 15.99 27.84
N TRP A 256 24.61 16.46 26.63
CA TRP A 256 23.60 16.80 25.62
C TRP A 256 22.77 15.60 25.17
N LEU A 257 23.41 14.44 24.97
CA LEU A 257 22.70 13.21 24.63
C LEU A 257 21.75 12.77 25.75
N ASN A 258 22.19 12.87 27.00
CA ASN A 258 21.36 12.52 28.17
C ASN A 258 20.19 13.48 28.33
N LEU A 259 20.42 14.80 28.16
CA LEU A 259 19.34 15.79 28.15
C LEU A 259 18.30 15.46 27.07
N LYS A 260 18.73 15.18 25.84
CA LYS A 260 17.80 14.80 24.75
C LYS A 260 16.97 13.57 25.11
N LYS A 261 17.57 12.54 25.70
CA LYS A 261 16.85 11.34 26.13
C LYS A 261 15.82 11.65 27.23
N ASP A 262 16.21 12.47 28.21
CA ASP A 262 15.33 12.91 29.29
C ASP A 262 14.17 13.76 28.78
N MET A 263 14.42 14.71 27.89
CA MET A 263 13.39 15.51 27.22
C MET A 263 12.42 14.62 26.45
N ILE A 264 12.90 13.64 25.67
CA ILE A 264 12.05 12.69 24.94
C ILE A 264 11.13 11.93 25.89
N ASN A 265 11.65 11.43 27.02
CA ASN A 265 10.85 10.72 28.01
C ASN A 265 9.82 11.63 28.68
N THR A 266 10.22 12.85 29.04
CA THR A 266 9.34 13.88 29.60
C THR A 266 8.18 14.19 28.65
N ILE A 267 8.48 14.41 27.37
CA ILE A 267 7.47 14.67 26.33
C ILE A 267 6.52 13.49 26.19
N LYS A 268 7.03 12.25 26.18
CA LYS A 268 6.19 11.04 26.10
C LYS A 268 5.24 10.92 27.29
N HIS A 269 5.73 11.16 28.51
CA HIS A 269 4.89 11.13 29.71
C HIS A 269 3.83 12.24 29.70
N TYR A 270 4.23 13.46 29.34
CA TYR A 270 3.33 14.60 29.23
C TYR A 270 2.22 14.36 28.21
N ALA A 271 2.57 13.91 27.00
CA ALA A 271 1.62 13.59 25.93
C ALA A 271 0.57 12.56 26.38
N ARG A 272 1.00 11.48 27.06
CA ARG A 272 0.09 10.45 27.59
C ARG A 272 -0.88 11.02 28.61
N SER A 273 -0.41 11.88 29.51
CA SER A 273 -1.27 12.52 30.53
C SER A 273 -2.31 13.45 29.91
N GLN A 274 -1.97 14.19 28.85
CA GLN A 274 -2.89 15.09 28.16
C GLN A 274 -3.95 14.31 27.37
N MET A 275 -3.55 13.26 26.66
CA MET A 275 -4.48 12.38 25.96
C MET A 275 -5.51 11.76 26.91
N SER A 276 -5.08 11.24 28.06
CA SER A 276 -5.98 10.69 29.08
C SER A 276 -7.00 11.73 29.59
N ARG A 277 -6.59 12.98 29.81
CA ARG A 277 -7.48 14.07 30.23
C ARG A 277 -8.47 14.47 29.14
N THR A 278 -8.02 14.51 27.89
CA THR A 278 -8.88 14.82 26.73
C THR A 278 -9.93 13.72 26.54
N THR A 279 -9.54 12.45 26.60
CA THR A 279 -10.48 11.32 26.53
C THR A 279 -11.48 11.35 27.68
N ALA A 280 -11.04 11.61 28.92
CA ALA A 280 -11.95 11.74 30.06
C ALA A 280 -12.94 12.90 29.91
N ARG A 281 -12.51 14.03 29.34
CA ARG A 281 -13.40 15.18 29.04
C ARG A 281 -14.42 14.87 27.94
N ILE A 282 -14.02 14.13 26.91
CA ILE A 282 -14.93 13.69 25.83
C ILE A 282 -15.99 12.76 26.41
N SER A 283 -15.60 11.75 27.18
CA SER A 283 -16.56 10.81 27.80
C SER A 283 -17.53 11.50 28.78
N ALA A 284 -17.11 12.58 29.45
CA ALA A 284 -17.98 13.37 30.32
C ALA A 284 -18.92 14.33 29.58
N LEU A 285 -18.69 14.58 28.29
CA LEU A 285 -19.58 15.37 27.42
C LEU A 285 -20.56 14.49 26.63
N GLU A 286 -20.26 13.20 26.50
CA GLU A 286 -21.11 12.19 25.86
C GLU A 286 -22.08 11.52 26.85
N SER A 287 -21.95 11.80 28.16
CA SER A 287 -22.84 11.39 29.25
C SER A 287 -23.79 12.53 29.64
#